data_AF-A0AA51KYM4-F1
#
_entry.id   AF-A0AA51KYM4-F1
#
_cell.length_a   1.000
_cell.length_b   1.000
_cell.length_c   1.000
_cell.angle_alpha   90.00
_cell.angle_beta   90.00
_cell.angle_gamma   90.00
#
_symmetry.space_group_name_H-M   'P 1'
#
loop_
_entity.id
_entity.type
_entity.pdbx_description
1 polymer ?
#
loop_
_entity_poly.entity_id
_entity_poly.type
_entity_poly.pdbx_seq_one_letter_code
_entity_poly.pdbx_strand_id
1 'polypeptide(L)' 'MKNHCCRTMTRQVNNQCEEHSNPFECPDKLINYTEQYDEYGLIIHNGGTSSLTINYCPWCGTKLPDSKRDS' A
#
# COMPACT_ATOMS: atom_id res chain seq x y z
N MET A 1 -12.01 -2.58 7.78
CA MET A 1 -10.74 -1.82 7.85
C MET A 1 -9.71 -2.67 8.54
N LYS A 2 -8.56 -2.91 7.90
CA LYS A 2 -7.49 -3.70 8.50
C LYS A 2 -6.58 -2.75 9.29
N ASN A 3 -6.26 -3.11 10.53
CA ASN A 3 -5.25 -2.41 11.31
C ASN A 3 -3.87 -2.88 10.87
N HIS A 4 -2.93 -1.95 10.75
CA HIS A 4 -1.54 -2.20 10.39
C HIS A 4 -0.61 -1.74 11.51
N CYS A 5 0.71 -1.96 11.33
CA CYS A 5 1.75 -1.71 12.32
C CYS A 5 1.72 -0.32 12.99
N CYS A 6 1.20 0.71 12.32
CA CYS A 6 0.96 2.02 12.91
C CYS A 6 -0.29 2.71 12.35
N ARG A 7 -0.72 3.78 13.02
CA ARG A 7 -1.89 4.59 12.60
C ARG A 7 -1.72 5.16 11.20
N THR A 8 -0.52 5.62 10.84
CA THR A 8 -0.26 6.21 9.52
C THR A 8 -0.37 5.16 8.41
N MET A 9 0.24 3.99 8.60
CA MET A 9 0.11 2.87 7.66
C MET A 9 -1.35 2.46 7.49
N THR A 10 -2.09 2.37 8.59
CA THR A 10 -3.52 2.05 8.58
C THR A 10 -4.32 3.07 7.77
N ARG A 11 -4.07 4.37 7.97
CA ARG A 11 -4.73 5.43 7.20
C ARG A 11 -4.41 5.33 5.71
N GLN A 12 -3.14 5.11 5.35
CA GLN A 12 -2.68 5.10 3.96
C GLN A 12 -3.19 3.89 3.18
N VAL A 13 -3.16 2.69 3.80
CA VAL A 13 -3.70 1.47 3.19
C VAL A 13 -5.22 1.57 3.02
N ASN A 14 -5.95 2.08 4.02
CA ASN A 14 -7.41 2.18 3.95
C ASN A 14 -7.91 3.47 3.27
N ASN A 15 -7.03 4.36 2.79
CA ASN A 15 -7.44 5.60 2.12
C ASN A 15 -8.26 5.27 0.85
N GLN A 16 -9.44 5.85 0.72
CA GLN A 16 -10.29 5.76 -0.46
C GLN A 16 -10.46 7.17 -1.03
N CYS A 17 -10.26 7.30 -2.33
CA CYS A 17 -10.47 8.56 -3.03
C CYS A 17 -11.87 8.56 -3.64
N GLU A 18 -12.66 9.60 -3.37
CA GLU A 18 -13.99 9.77 -3.97
C GLU A 18 -13.92 10.31 -5.40
N GLU A 19 -12.82 10.98 -5.76
CA GLU A 19 -12.62 11.60 -7.07
C GLU A 19 -12.06 10.63 -8.13
N HIS A 20 -11.29 9.63 -7.70
CA HIS A 20 -10.61 8.69 -8.60
C HIS A 20 -11.10 7.27 -8.36
N SER A 21 -11.68 6.64 -9.40
CA SER A 21 -12.10 5.24 -9.35
C SER A 21 -10.92 4.28 -9.29
N ASN A 22 -9.81 4.63 -9.93
CA ASN A 22 -8.57 3.88 -9.90
C ASN A 22 -7.65 4.43 -8.79
N PRO A 23 -7.28 3.62 -7.77
CA PRO A 23 -6.38 4.08 -6.71
C PRO A 23 -4.99 4.51 -7.21
N PHE A 24 -4.53 4.02 -8.37
CA PHE A 24 -3.24 4.40 -8.95
C PHE A 24 -3.23 5.81 -9.56
N GLU A 25 -4.41 6.38 -9.84
CA GLU A 25 -4.57 7.74 -10.38
C GLU A 25 -4.65 8.79 -9.28
N CYS A 26 -4.96 8.40 -8.04
CA CYS A 26 -5.03 9.33 -6.91
C CYS A 26 -3.61 9.66 -6.40
N PRO A 27 -3.15 10.93 -6.47
CA PRO A 27 -1.82 11.31 -5.98
C PRO A 27 -1.66 11.17 -4.46
N ASP A 28 -2.77 11.12 -3.71
CA ASP A 28 -2.79 10.93 -2.26
C ASP A 28 -2.84 9.45 -1.84
N LYS A 29 -2.87 8.51 -2.79
CA LYS A 29 -2.87 7.07 -2.52
C LYS A 29 -1.46 6.52 -2.69
N LEU A 30 -0.73 6.43 -1.57
CA LEU A 30 0.68 6.02 -1.59
C LEU A 30 0.91 4.52 -1.50
N ILE A 31 0.06 3.80 -0.76
CA ILE A 31 0.26 2.38 -0.47
C ILE A 31 -0.76 1.53 -1.23
N ASN A 32 -0.24 0.61 -2.05
CA ASN A 32 -0.98 -0.52 -2.57
C ASN A 32 -0.81 -1.69 -1.60
N TYR A 33 -1.92 -2.30 -1.16
CA TYR A 33 -1.88 -3.51 -0.34
C TYR A 33 -2.68 -4.60 -1.04
N THR A 34 -2.03 -5.72 -1.36
CA THR A 34 -2.67 -6.85 -2.03
C THR A 34 -2.94 -7.95 -1.01
N GLU A 35 -4.19 -8.07 -0.58
CA GLU A 35 -4.59 -9.02 0.47
C GLU A 35 -4.29 -10.48 0.09
N GLN A 36 -4.46 -10.85 -1.18
CA GLN A 36 -4.16 -12.20 -1.69
C GLN A 36 -2.71 -12.64 -1.41
N TYR A 37 -1.77 -11.70 -1.47
CA TYR A 37 -0.34 -11.96 -1.29
C TYR A 37 0.20 -11.42 0.04
N ASP A 38 -0.65 -10.82 0.88
CA ASP A 38 -0.23 -10.07 2.07
C ASP A 38 0.93 -9.07 1.78
N GLU A 39 0.88 -8.46 0.60
CA GLU A 39 2.01 -7.72 0.02
C GLU A 39 1.75 -6.22 0.06
N TYR A 40 2.78 -5.47 0.46
CA TYR A 40 2.76 -4.01 0.49
C TYR A 40 3.63 -3.45 -0.62
N GLY A 41 3.08 -2.50 -1.37
CA GLY A 41 3.80 -1.75 -2.39
C GLY A 41 3.63 -0.25 -2.23
N LEU A 42 4.68 0.50 -2.54
CA LEU A 42 4.62 1.95 -2.74
C LEU A 42 4.21 2.22 -4.20
N ILE A 43 3.10 2.92 -4.41
CA ILE A 43 2.59 3.21 -5.75
C ILE A 43 3.56 4.14 -6.50
N ILE A 44 3.77 3.86 -7.79
CA ILE A 44 4.55 4.70 -8.70
C ILE A 44 3.56 5.47 -9.58
N HIS A 45 3.39 6.77 -9.34
CA HIS A 45 2.48 7.63 -10.11
C HIS A 45 3.13 8.14 -11.41
N ASN A 46 3.40 7.24 -12.35
CA ASN A 46 3.93 7.55 -13.69
C ASN A 46 2.89 7.36 -14.82
N GLY A 47 1.60 7.30 -14.46
CA GLY A 47 0.50 7.01 -15.39
C GLY A 47 0.23 5.51 -15.61
N GLY A 48 0.96 4.61 -14.91
CA GLY A 48 0.70 3.17 -14.92
C GLY A 48 0.11 2.65 -13.60
N THR A 49 0.05 1.32 -13.45
CA THR A 49 -0.44 0.62 -12.24
C THR A 49 0.69 -0.11 -11.50
N SER A 50 1.91 0.41 -11.57
CA SER A 50 3.08 -0.20 -10.95
C SER A 50 3.22 0.22 -9.49
N SER A 51 3.73 -0.70 -8.66
CA SER A 51 4.14 -0.41 -7.29
C SER A 51 5.47 -1.10 -6.98
N LEU A 52 6.32 -0.45 -6.18
CA LEU A 52 7.55 -1.03 -5.66
C LEU A 52 7.24 -1.77 -4.35
N THR A 53 7.53 -3.07 -4.27
CA THR A 53 7.36 -3.84 -3.04
C THR A 53 8.22 -3.26 -1.91
N ILE A 54 7.62 -3.12 -0.72
CA ILE A 54 8.29 -2.62 0.48
C ILE A 54 8.27 -3.66 1.60
N ASN A 55 9.41 -3.81 2.29
CA ASN A 55 9.57 -4.78 3.39
C ASN A 55 9.49 -4.13 4.78
N TYR A 56 9.49 -2.80 4.84
CA TYR A 56 9.44 -2.03 6.08
C TYR A 56 8.45 -0.88 5.94
N CYS A 57 7.73 -0.59 7.02
CA CYS A 57 6.82 0.54 7.08
C CYS A 57 7.59 1.86 6.90
N PRO A 58 7.23 2.72 5.92
CA PRO A 58 7.91 4.00 5.69
C PRO A 58 7.80 4.98 6.86
N TRP A 59 6.85 4.77 7.78
CA TRP A 59 6.57 5.70 8.88
C TRP A 59 7.10 5.26 10.24
N CYS A 60 7.07 3.97 10.56
CA CYS A 60 7.50 3.47 11.88
C CYS A 60 8.65 2.48 11.83
N GLY A 61 9.15 2.12 10.64
CA GLY A 61 10.30 1.22 10.48
C GLY A 61 10.02 -0.25 10.84
N THR A 62 8.81 -0.61 11.23
CA THR A 62 8.43 -2.01 11.52
C THR A 62 8.60 -2.87 10.27
N LYS A 63 9.26 -4.03 10.40
CA LYS A 63 9.29 -5.05 9.35
C LYS A 63 7.86 -5.52 9.05
N LEU A 64 7.48 -5.48 7.77
CA LEU A 64 6.18 -5.94 7.31
C LEU A 64 6.19 -7.48 7.14
N PRO A 65 5.02 -8.13 7.12
CA PRO A 65 4.92 -9.55 6.74
C PRO A 65 5.58 -9.81 5.39
N ASP A 66 6.26 -10.96 5.27
CA ASP A 66 6.84 -11.36 4.00
C ASP A 66 5.72 -11.67 2.99
N SER A 67 5.92 -11.29 1.72
CA SER A 67 4.94 -11.51 0.65
C SER A 67 4.71 -13.00 0.41
N LYS A 68 3.44 -13.36 0.20
CA LYS A 68 2.97 -14.73 -0.08
C LYS A 68 2.84 -15.01 -1.58
N ARG A 69 3.34 -14.11 -2.43
CA ARG A 69 3.20 -14.22 -3.89
C ARG A 69 3.84 -15.49 -4.46
N ASP A 70 4.97 -15.90 -3.88
CA ASP A 70 5.77 -17.05 -4.33
C ASP A 70 5.71 -18.23 -3.33
N SER A 71 4.71 -18.24 -2.44
CA SER A 71 4.53 -19.26 -1.39
C SER A 71 3.71 -20.47 -1.83
#